data_AF-A0A814QX09-F1
#
_entry.id   AF-A0A814QX09-F1
#
_cell.length_a   1.000
_cell.length_b   1.000
_cell.length_c   1.000
_cell.angle_alpha   90.00
_cell.angle_beta   90.00
_cell.angle_gamma   90.00
#
_symmetry.space_group_name_H-M   'P 1'
#
loop_
_entity.id
_entity.type
_entity.pdbx_description
1 polymer ?
#
loop_
_entity_poly.entity_id
_entity_poly.type
_entity_poly.pdbx_seq_one_letter_code
_entity_poly.pdbx_strand_id
1 'polypeptide(L)'
;MIHKLIPYEYKKWSTLLGGVLIHLALGSFYTFGNMSPYITSYLREYDEIDVRFSKSVWISTSYSLFMAAGALLSGLLNSVFKINVKFTIFFGCLMMSSGVG
;
A
#
# COMPACT_ATOMS: atom_id res chain seq x y z
N MET A 1 5.00 22.62 -12.90
CA MET A 1 6.20 23.11 -12.19
C MET A 1 7.29 22.03 -12.00
N ILE A 2 6.96 20.78 -11.64
CA ILE A 2 7.94 19.68 -11.39
C ILE A 2 8.79 19.27 -12.61
N HIS A 3 8.30 19.47 -13.84
CA HIS A 3 9.01 19.14 -15.08
C HIS A 3 10.35 19.89 -15.33
N LYS A 4 10.64 20.97 -14.58
CA LYS A 4 11.88 21.75 -14.70
C LYS A 4 13.01 21.24 -13.80
N LEU A 5 12.69 20.38 -12.82
CA LEU A 5 13.65 19.92 -11.80
C LEU A 5 14.47 18.70 -12.24
N ILE A 6 14.02 17.96 -13.26
CA ILE A 6 14.69 16.75 -13.72
C ILE A 6 15.15 16.96 -15.16
N PRO A 7 16.46 16.91 -15.45
CA PRO A 7 16.98 17.00 -16.82
C PRO A 7 16.36 15.90 -17.68
N TYR A 8 16.08 16.20 -18.95
CA TYR A 8 15.35 15.30 -19.87
C TYR A 8 15.96 13.89 -19.94
N GLU A 9 17.29 13.80 -19.83
CA GLU A 9 18.04 12.54 -19.87
C GLU A 9 17.73 11.60 -18.69
N TYR A 10 17.50 12.13 -17.49
CA TYR A 10 17.25 11.34 -16.28
C TYR A 10 15.78 11.01 -16.03
N LYS A 11 14.88 11.54 -16.86
CA LYS A 11 13.43 11.40 -16.68
C LYS A 11 12.95 9.94 -16.77
N LYS A 12 13.62 9.13 -17.62
CA LYS A 12 13.35 7.70 -17.77
C LYS A 12 13.75 6.93 -16.49
N TRP A 13 14.95 7.19 -15.98
CA TRP A 13 15.47 6.59 -14.75
C TRP A 13 14.64 6.94 -13.52
N SER A 14 14.21 8.20 -13.41
CA SER A 14 13.32 8.64 -12.32
C SER A 14 11.98 7.89 -12.32
N THR A 15 11.41 7.61 -13.49
CA THR A 15 10.16 6.85 -13.60
C THR A 15 10.35 5.39 -13.20
N LEU A 16 11.46 4.78 -13.60
CA LEU A 16 11.81 3.40 -13.20
C LEU A 16 12.03 3.29 -11.69
N LEU A 17 12.78 4.22 -11.10
CA LEU A 17 13.01 4.27 -9.66
C LEU A 17 11.69 4.36 -8.89
N GLY A 18 10.78 5.24 -9.32
CA GLY A 18 9.45 5.35 -8.72
C GLY A 18 8.65 4.05 -8.80
N GLY A 19 8.70 3.35 -9.94
CA GLY A 19 8.06 2.04 -10.09
C GLY A 19 8.63 0.99 -9.13
N VAL A 20 9.96 0.94 -8.97
CA VAL A 20 10.64 0.03 -8.04
C VAL A 20 10.24 0.33 -6.59
N LEU A 21 10.21 1.61 -6.19
CA LEU A 21 9.82 2.00 -4.84
C LEU A 21 8.38 1.59 -4.51
N ILE A 22 7.45 1.74 -5.47
CA ILE A 22 6.06 1.29 -5.30
C ILE A 22 6.00 -0.23 -5.12
N HIS A 23 6.75 -1.00 -5.92
CA HIS A 23 6.79 -2.46 -5.78
C HIS A 23 7.43 -2.90 -4.46
N LEU A 24 8.48 -2.21 -4.01
CA LEU A 24 9.10 -2.46 -2.72
C LEU A 24 8.10 -2.22 -1.58
N ALA A 25 7.32 -1.14 -1.66
CA ALA A 25 6.26 -0.86 -0.69
C ALA A 25 5.17 -1.94 -0.69
N LEU A 26 4.73 -2.40 -1.88
CA LEU A 26 3.81 -3.53 -2.03
C LEU A 26 4.39 -4.83 -1.47
N GLY A 27 5.72 -5.00 -1.46
CA GLY A 27 6.40 -6.10 -0.78
C GLY A 27 5.99 -6.28 0.69
N SER A 28 5.72 -5.17 1.38
CA SER A 28 5.24 -5.16 2.77
C SER A 28 3.89 -5.86 2.95
N PHE A 29 3.05 -5.86 1.90
CA PHE A 29 1.77 -6.57 1.92
C PHE A 29 2.00 -8.08 2.08
N TYR A 30 2.98 -8.62 1.36
CA TYR A 30 3.27 -10.04 1.37
C TYR A 30 3.94 -10.51 2.66
N THR A 31 4.63 -9.62 3.38
CA THR A 31 5.22 -9.94 4.68
C THR A 31 4.22 -9.84 5.84
N PHE A 32 3.05 -9.21 5.63
CA PHE A 32 2.01 -9.07 6.67
C PHE A 32 1.49 -10.43 7.18
N GLY A 33 1.36 -11.42 6.30
CA GLY A 33 0.97 -12.78 6.68
C GLY A 33 1.92 -13.41 7.71
N ASN A 34 3.21 -13.10 7.61
CA ASN A 34 4.23 -13.55 8.57
C ASN A 34 4.18 -12.75 9.88
N MET A 35 3.71 -11.51 9.86
CA MET A 35 3.61 -10.65 11.05
C MET A 35 2.35 -10.91 11.89
N SER A 36 1.26 -11.38 11.28
CA SER A 36 0.00 -11.72 11.95
C SER A 36 0.14 -12.57 13.25
N PRO A 37 0.91 -13.67 13.29
CA PRO A 37 1.16 -14.42 14.52
C PRO A 37 1.79 -13.58 15.63
N TYR A 38 2.76 -12.73 15.30
CA TYR A 38 3.47 -11.90 16.27
C TYR A 38 2.56 -10.83 16.87
N ILE A 39 1.74 -10.17 16.03
CA ILE A 39 0.74 -9.21 16.50
C ILE A 39 -0.26 -9.89 17.45
N THR A 40 -0.69 -11.11 17.13
CA THR A 40 -1.62 -11.89 17.97
C THR A 40 -1.00 -12.25 19.32
N SER A 41 0.27 -12.65 19.33
CA SER A 41 1.01 -12.93 20.56
C SER A 41 1.18 -11.67 21.41
N TYR A 42 1.47 -10.54 20.77
CA TYR A 42 1.65 -9.25 21.47
C TYR A 42 0.36 -8.79 22.16
N LEU A 43 -0.78 -8.85 21.45
CA LEU A 43 -2.09 -8.46 22.01
C LEU A 43 -2.53 -9.32 23.20
N ARG A 44 -2.11 -10.60 23.21
CA ARG A 44 -2.37 -11.50 24.33
C ARG A 44 -1.48 -11.21 25.54
N GLU A 45 -0.20 -10.93 25.30
CA GLU A 45 0.79 -10.74 26.37
C GLU A 45 0.68 -9.37 27.03
N TYR A 46 0.48 -8.31 26.24
CA TYR A 46 0.55 -6.93 26.73
C TYR A 46 -0.80 -6.26 26.96
N ASP A 47 -1.85 -6.75 26.31
CA ASP A 47 -3.17 -6.11 26.28
C ASP A 47 -4.27 -7.02 26.90
N GLU A 48 -3.90 -8.22 27.37
CA GLU A 48 -4.77 -9.26 27.97
C GLU A 48 -6.01 -9.64 27.12
N ILE A 49 -6.01 -9.33 25.81
CA ILE A 49 -7.13 -9.65 24.93
C ILE A 49 -7.01 -11.12 24.51
N ASP A 50 -8.03 -11.95 24.78
CA ASP A 50 -8.09 -13.35 24.32
C ASP A 50 -8.36 -13.47 22.80
N VAL A 51 -7.46 -12.89 22.00
CA VAL A 51 -7.49 -12.99 20.54
C VAL A 51 -6.84 -14.32 20.15
N ARG A 52 -7.65 -15.28 19.70
CA ARG A 52 -7.15 -16.51 19.08
C ARG A 52 -6.71 -16.28 17.64
N PHE A 53 -5.80 -17.12 17.16
CA PHE A 53 -5.37 -17.15 15.76
C PHE A 53 -6.50 -17.13 14.72
N SER A 54 -7.63 -17.80 14.99
CA SER A 54 -8.81 -17.77 14.10
C SER A 54 -9.40 -16.37 13.92
N LYS A 55 -9.21 -15.46 14.88
CA LYS A 55 -9.66 -14.07 14.78
C LYS A 55 -8.66 -13.20 14.01
N SER A 56 -7.37 -13.49 14.09
CA SER A 56 -6.32 -12.76 13.36
C SER A 56 -6.38 -12.96 11.84
N VAL A 57 -7.02 -14.04 11.37
CA VAL A 57 -7.35 -14.22 9.94
C VAL A 57 -8.19 -13.05 9.41
N TRP A 58 -9.10 -12.50 10.20
CA TRP A 58 -9.93 -11.36 9.80
C TRP A 58 -9.14 -10.10 9.48
N ILE A 59 -7.97 -9.92 10.12
CA ILE A 59 -7.09 -8.78 9.86
C ILE A 59 -6.47 -8.94 8.47
N SER A 60 -5.94 -10.12 8.17
CA SER A 60 -5.33 -10.42 6.87
C SER A 60 -6.34 -10.39 5.72
N THR A 61 -7.55 -10.90 5.93
CA THR A 61 -8.60 -10.90 4.89
C THR A 61 -9.15 -9.50 4.66
N SER A 62 -9.36 -8.71 5.72
CA SER A 62 -9.72 -7.29 5.61
C SER A 62 -8.68 -6.50 4.81
N TYR A 63 -7.41 -6.68 5.14
CA TYR A 63 -6.30 -6.03 4.43
C TYR A 63 -6.25 -6.43 2.94
N SER A 64 -6.47 -7.71 2.63
CA SER A 64 -6.54 -8.21 1.24
C SER A 64 -7.74 -7.64 0.48
N LEU A 65 -8.89 -7.49 1.15
CA LEU A 65 -10.09 -6.88 0.58
C LEU A 65 -9.84 -5.42 0.18
N PHE A 66 -9.23 -4.63 1.07
CA PHE A 66 -8.91 -3.23 0.77
C PHE A 66 -7.88 -3.09 -0.35
N MET A 67 -6.89 -3.98 -0.43
CA MET A 67 -5.95 -4.01 -1.56
C MET A 67 -6.68 -4.27 -2.89
N ALA A 68 -7.57 -5.27 -2.93
CA ALA A 68 -8.36 -5.58 -4.13
C ALA A 68 -9.30 -4.43 -4.52
N ALA A 69 -9.98 -3.83 -3.54
CA ALA A 69 -10.85 -2.67 -3.75
C ALA A 69 -10.07 -1.46 -4.27
N GLY A 70 -8.89 -1.19 -3.72
CA GLY A 70 -8.00 -0.11 -4.17
C GLY A 70 -7.51 -0.31 -5.61
N ALA A 71 -7.18 -1.54 -6.00
CA ALA A 71 -6.81 -1.87 -7.38
C ALA A 71 -7.97 -1.64 -8.37
N LEU A 72 -9.18 -2.07 -8.00
CA LEU A 72 -10.39 -1.82 -8.80
C LEU A 72 -10.69 -0.33 -8.93
N LEU A 73 -10.62 0.43 -7.82
CA LEU A 73 -10.83 1.87 -7.81
C LEU A 73 -9.81 2.59 -8.70
N SER A 74 -8.53 2.21 -8.62
CA SER A 74 -7.48 2.74 -9.49
C SER A 74 -7.77 2.49 -10.98
N GLY A 75 -8.26 1.29 -11.31
CA GLY A 75 -8.69 0.95 -12.67
C GLY A 75 -9.86 1.79 -13.16
N LEU A 76 -10.87 2.00 -12.32
CA LEU A 76 -12.05 2.83 -12.64
C LEU A 76 -11.69 4.31 -12.79
N LEU A 77 -10.85 4.86 -11.92
CA LEU A 77 -10.40 6.25 -11.99
C LEU A 77 -9.64 6.54 -13.29
N ASN A 78 -8.82 5.58 -13.75
CA ASN A 78 -8.08 5.74 -15.00
C ASN A 78 -8.97 5.54 -16.24
N SER A 79 -9.87 4.56 -16.23
CA SER A 79 -10.70 4.21 -17.40
C SER A 79 -11.92 5.11 -17.58
N VAL A 80 -12.68 5.36 -16.51
CA VAL A 80 -13.95 6.10 -16.56
C VAL A 80 -13.71 7.60 -16.43
N PHE A 81 -12.94 8.01 -15.41
CA PHE A 81 -12.71 9.42 -15.12
C PHE A 81 -11.54 10.03 -15.91
N LYS A 82 -10.79 9.21 -16.67
CA LYS A 82 -9.61 9.62 -17.45
C LYS A 82 -8.59 10.43 -16.63
N ILE A 83 -8.51 10.15 -15.33
CA ILE A 83 -7.57 10.82 -14.43
C ILE A 83 -6.16 10.35 -14.78
N ASN A 84 -5.21 11.28 -14.85
CA ASN A 84 -3.83 10.93 -15.14
C ASN A 84 -3.27 10.01 -14.06
N VAL A 85 -2.71 8.87 -14.49
CA VAL A 85 -2.12 7.83 -13.63
C VAL A 85 -1.15 8.40 -12.58
N LYS A 86 -0.42 9.48 -12.90
CA LYS A 86 0.52 10.12 -11.96
C LYS A 86 -0.16 10.72 -10.75
N PHE A 87 -1.35 11.31 -10.91
CA PHE A 87 -2.12 11.85 -9.79
C PHE A 87 -2.71 10.73 -8.94
N THR A 88 -3.19 9.65 -9.56
CA THR A 88 -3.70 8.47 -8.84
C THR A 88 -2.61 7.85 -7.96
N ILE A 89 -1.39 7.68 -8.51
CA ILE A 89 -0.25 7.18 -7.75
C ILE A 89 0.10 8.11 -6.58
N PHE A 90 0.18 9.43 -6.84
CA PHE A 90 0.51 10.41 -5.80
C PHE A 90 -0.49 10.36 -4.64
N PHE A 91 -1.79 10.31 -4.94
CA PHE A 91 -2.84 10.23 -3.92
C PHE A 91 -2.79 8.91 -3.14
N GLY A 92 -2.51 7.79 -3.82
CA GLY A 92 -2.30 6.50 -3.18
C GLY A 92 -1.11 6.50 -2.22
N CYS A 93 0.01 7.11 -2.62
CA CYS A 93 1.17 7.26 -1.74
C CYS A 93 0.87 8.13 -0.52
N LEU A 94 0.14 9.24 -0.68
CA LEU A 94 -0.28 10.09 0.44
C LEU A 94 -1.17 9.33 1.43
N MET A 95 -2.16 8.59 0.93
CA MET A 95 -3.05 7.79 1.75
C MET A 95 -2.28 6.71 2.52
N MET A 96 -1.32 6.03 1.88
CA MET A 96 -0.45 5.06 2.55
C MET A 96 0.40 5.71 3.63
N SER A 97 1.00 6.87 3.37
CA SER A 97 1.76 7.61 4.38
C SER A 97 0.91 8.05 5.56
N SER A 98 -0.34 8.47 5.33
CA SER A 98 -1.25 8.88 6.40
C SER A 98 -1.69 7.73 7.31
N GLY A 99 -1.69 6.49 6.80
CA GLY A 99 -2.03 5.31 7.60
C GLY A 99 -0.90 4.79 8.48
N VAL A 100 0.33 5.26 8.27
CA VAL A 100 1.53 4.86 9.04
C VAL A 100 1.84 5.86 10.16
N GLY A 101 1.23 7.05 10.13
CA GLY A 101 1.43 8.12 11.12
C GLY A 101 0.52 8.05 12.34
#